data_AF-A0A6A3Q4K8-F1
#
_entry.id   AF-A0A6A3Q4K8-F1
#
_cell.length_a   1.000
_cell.length_b   1.000
_cell.length_c   1.000
_cell.angle_alpha   90.00
_cell.angle_beta   90.00
_cell.angle_gamma   90.00
#
_symmetry.space_group_name_H-M   'P 1'
#
loop_
_entity.id
_entity.type
_entity.pdbx_description
1 polymer ?
#
loop_
_entity_poly.entity_id
_entity_poly.type
_entity_poly.pdbx_seq_one_letter_code
_entity_poly.pdbx_strand_id
1 'polypeptide(L)'
;MDALAEKVPQQIRIDLDKLYERASKLNVSPYELAYPWKGSRLFYDPALYPHVHVGHWRWWHQHRPNFWDWQLHAPLAGRKALDRRRKRKMDAVDARLVFISLCIETWGYYNFLQRPEDAVDDLLLMWWGGQPGKNQPQGTYYIGPVIESLAVLRRRDPAAYSAKMKHALEPFRLDRGGFTRMTDMLLWTGALDVDARPEKRISDRALARILHDINSKRDARAHWVGDLTKGTWLALRNCDRIQKEEAKISKELRDDKYKFPEVPPFDPKEAKAPGYTPTLTSQGSYTAIWKSNSGNDDDEEEDDEEDDGRGSEEDDSEEEKPPPPKKAKPSRSSSDSSGDGNTATL
;
A
#
# COMPACT_ATOMS: atom_id res chain seq x y z
N MET A 1 5.49 -24.82 1.15
CA MET A 1 5.62 -24.04 -0.10
C MET A 1 5.12 -24.89 -1.26
N ASP A 2 4.49 -24.32 -2.29
CA ASP A 2 4.20 -25.03 -3.55
C ASP A 2 5.53 -25.41 -4.25
N ALA A 3 5.53 -26.51 -5.02
CA ALA A 3 6.73 -26.96 -5.72
C ALA A 3 7.26 -25.90 -6.71
N LEU A 4 8.58 -25.73 -6.79
CA LEU A 4 9.24 -24.83 -7.74
C LEU A 4 9.41 -25.50 -9.11
N ALA A 5 9.30 -24.73 -10.19
CA ALA A 5 9.51 -25.26 -11.54
C ALA A 5 10.90 -25.90 -11.70
N GLU A 6 11.03 -26.97 -12.48
CA GLU A 6 12.29 -27.71 -12.64
C GLU A 6 13.45 -26.81 -13.06
N LYS A 7 13.21 -25.95 -14.06
CA LYS A 7 14.19 -25.01 -14.63
C LYS A 7 14.58 -23.85 -13.71
N VAL A 8 14.11 -23.83 -12.47
CA VAL A 8 14.48 -22.79 -11.50
C VAL A 8 15.95 -22.96 -11.11
N PRO A 9 16.78 -21.91 -11.27
CA PRO A 9 18.19 -21.93 -10.85
C PRO A 9 18.37 -22.46 -9.43
N GLN A 10 19.35 -23.35 -9.23
CA GLN A 10 19.60 -23.99 -7.93
C GLN A 10 19.79 -22.97 -6.80
N GLN A 11 20.47 -21.84 -7.09
CA GLN A 11 20.66 -20.79 -6.09
C GLN A 11 19.33 -20.20 -5.59
N ILE A 12 18.31 -20.08 -6.44
CA ILE A 12 16.99 -19.60 -5.99
C ILE A 12 16.35 -20.59 -5.02
N ARG A 13 16.53 -21.90 -5.23
CA ARG A 13 16.04 -22.93 -4.32
C ARG A 13 16.73 -22.80 -2.96
N ILE A 14 18.07 -22.74 -2.96
CA ILE A 14 18.89 -22.57 -1.76
C ILE A 14 18.50 -21.30 -0.99
N ASP A 15 18.34 -20.17 -1.69
CA ASP A 15 18.01 -18.91 -1.03
C ASP A 15 16.60 -18.93 -0.44
N LEU A 16 15.63 -19.57 -1.11
CA LEU A 16 14.29 -19.77 -0.57
C LEU A 16 14.32 -20.70 0.66
N ASP A 17 15.02 -21.82 0.59
CA ASP A 17 15.15 -22.76 1.70
C ASP A 17 15.74 -22.07 2.94
N LYS A 18 16.75 -21.21 2.77
CA LYS A 18 17.31 -20.38 3.85
C LYS A 18 16.29 -19.45 4.50
N LEU A 19 15.35 -18.87 3.74
CA LEU A 19 14.30 -18.02 4.31
C LEU A 19 13.36 -18.84 5.20
N TYR A 20 12.92 -19.99 4.72
CA TYR A 20 12.03 -20.88 5.47
C TYR A 20 12.75 -21.49 6.68
N GLU A 21 14.03 -21.86 6.56
CA GLU A 21 14.83 -22.37 7.68
C GLU A 21 15.00 -21.31 8.78
N ARG A 22 15.30 -20.05 8.41
CA ARG A 22 15.40 -18.94 9.36
C ARG A 22 14.09 -18.70 10.11
N ALA A 23 12.95 -18.68 9.42
CA ALA A 23 11.65 -18.53 10.06
C ALA A 23 11.31 -19.73 10.94
N SER A 24 11.61 -20.95 10.49
CA SER A 24 11.38 -22.18 11.24
C SER A 24 12.20 -22.24 12.54
N LYS A 25 13.43 -21.72 12.56
CA LYS A 25 14.23 -21.60 13.80
C LYS A 25 13.58 -20.72 14.86
N LEU A 26 12.69 -19.82 14.45
CA LEU A 26 11.89 -18.95 15.31
C LEU A 26 10.47 -19.51 15.56
N ASN A 27 10.17 -20.73 15.09
CA ASN A 27 8.85 -21.35 15.17
C ASN A 27 7.71 -20.51 14.55
N VAL A 28 8.03 -19.75 13.50
CA VAL A 28 7.05 -18.94 12.76
C VAL A 28 7.15 -19.19 11.26
N SER A 29 6.10 -18.79 10.55
CA SER A 29 6.12 -18.77 9.09
C SER A 29 6.82 -17.50 8.57
N PRO A 30 7.45 -17.53 7.37
CA PRO A 30 8.11 -16.36 6.80
C PRO A 30 7.22 -15.10 6.69
N TYR A 31 5.94 -15.29 6.36
CA TYR A 31 4.98 -14.19 6.25
C TYR A 31 4.69 -13.50 7.59
N GLU A 32 4.90 -14.18 8.72
CA GLU A 32 4.69 -13.59 10.06
C GLU A 32 5.80 -12.61 10.41
N LEU A 33 7.00 -12.83 9.89
CA LEU A 33 8.15 -11.93 10.03
C LEU A 33 8.08 -10.76 9.04
N ALA A 34 7.73 -11.05 7.79
CA ALA A 34 7.66 -10.04 6.73
C ALA A 34 6.43 -9.13 6.82
N TYR A 35 5.33 -9.62 7.39
CA TYR A 35 4.08 -8.87 7.55
C TYR A 35 3.58 -9.00 9.01
N PRO A 36 4.36 -8.50 9.97
CA PRO A 36 4.01 -8.62 11.37
C PRO A 36 2.79 -7.76 11.69
N TRP A 37 2.01 -8.20 12.67
CA TRP A 37 0.94 -7.39 13.26
C TRP A 37 1.44 -6.72 14.54
N LYS A 38 1.97 -7.52 15.48
CA LYS A 38 2.55 -7.02 16.72
C LYS A 38 3.75 -6.11 16.41
N GLY A 39 3.74 -4.93 17.02
CA GLY A 39 4.79 -3.93 16.84
C GLY A 39 4.66 -3.07 15.58
N SER A 40 3.73 -3.38 14.68
CA SER A 40 3.50 -2.60 13.46
C SER A 40 2.58 -1.40 13.75
N ARG A 41 2.68 -0.36 12.92
CA ARG A 41 1.99 0.92 13.15
C ARG A 41 0.59 0.97 12.56
N LEU A 42 -0.36 1.40 13.37
CA LEU A 42 -1.70 1.76 12.92
C LEU A 42 -1.74 3.23 12.49
N PHE A 43 -2.53 3.54 11.47
CA PHE A 43 -2.85 4.92 11.04
C PHE A 43 -4.14 5.46 11.68
N TYR A 44 -4.66 4.77 12.69
CA TYR A 44 -5.86 5.15 13.41
C TYR A 44 -5.79 4.65 14.85
N ASP A 45 -6.56 5.30 15.71
CA ASP A 45 -6.74 4.88 17.10
C ASP A 45 -7.68 3.67 17.17
N PRO A 46 -7.18 2.49 17.61
CA PRO A 46 -7.99 1.28 17.71
C PRO A 46 -9.04 1.33 18.83
N ALA A 47 -8.88 2.20 19.84
CA ALA A 47 -9.87 2.41 20.89
C ALA A 47 -11.04 3.28 20.41
N LEU A 48 -10.78 4.28 19.57
CA LEU A 48 -11.83 5.09 18.94
C LEU A 48 -12.55 4.36 17.81
N TYR A 49 -11.86 3.46 17.11
CA TYR A 49 -12.42 2.72 15.97
C TYR A 49 -12.27 1.20 16.13
N PRO A 50 -12.90 0.59 17.16
CA PRO A 50 -12.74 -0.83 17.45
C PRO A 50 -13.28 -1.72 16.31
N HIS A 51 -14.35 -1.31 15.65
CA HIS A 51 -14.91 -2.02 14.50
C HIS A 51 -13.92 -2.05 13.31
N VAL A 52 -13.26 -0.92 13.01
CA VAL A 52 -12.20 -0.86 11.98
C VAL A 52 -11.01 -1.72 12.41
N HIS A 53 -10.64 -1.68 13.70
CA HIS A 53 -9.54 -2.49 14.23
C HIS A 53 -9.76 -3.99 14.02
N VAL A 54 -10.96 -4.50 14.33
CA VAL A 54 -11.31 -5.90 14.11
C VAL A 54 -11.32 -6.25 12.63
N GLY A 55 -11.91 -5.39 11.78
CA GLY A 55 -11.92 -5.59 10.32
C GLY A 55 -10.50 -5.65 9.74
N HIS A 56 -9.63 -4.74 10.16
CA HIS A 56 -8.23 -4.71 9.76
C HIS A 56 -7.49 -5.95 10.22
N TRP A 57 -7.63 -6.32 11.50
CA TRP A 57 -6.97 -7.49 12.08
C TRP A 57 -7.32 -8.78 11.33
N ARG A 58 -8.60 -8.99 11.01
CA ARG A 58 -9.06 -10.15 10.24
C ARG A 58 -8.47 -10.15 8.84
N TRP A 59 -8.61 -9.04 8.11
CA TRP A 59 -8.09 -8.91 6.75
C TRP A 59 -6.57 -9.16 6.70
N TRP A 60 -5.82 -8.56 7.63
CA TRP A 60 -4.38 -8.69 7.70
C TRP A 60 -3.95 -10.14 7.90
N HIS A 61 -4.47 -10.80 8.94
CA HIS A 61 -4.05 -12.17 9.26
C HIS A 61 -4.52 -13.20 8.23
N GLN A 62 -5.71 -13.02 7.67
CA GLN A 62 -6.24 -13.92 6.65
C GLN A 62 -5.45 -13.85 5.34
N HIS A 63 -4.94 -12.65 4.98
CA HIS A 63 -4.34 -12.44 3.66
C HIS A 63 -2.83 -12.21 3.64
N ARG A 64 -2.16 -11.98 4.79
CA ARG A 64 -0.69 -11.84 4.82
C ARG A 64 0.13 -12.99 4.21
N PRO A 65 -0.31 -14.27 4.26
CA PRO A 65 0.38 -15.32 3.49
C PRO A 65 0.32 -15.09 1.98
N ASN A 66 -0.78 -14.50 1.48
CA ASN A 66 -0.95 -14.17 0.07
C ASN A 66 -0.11 -12.97 -0.34
N PHE A 67 0.08 -11.99 0.56
CA PHE A 67 0.98 -10.85 0.34
C PHE A 67 2.41 -11.36 0.13
N TRP A 68 2.86 -12.25 1.01
CA TRP A 68 4.15 -12.94 0.89
C TRP A 68 4.31 -13.71 -0.42
N ASP A 69 3.38 -14.62 -0.74
CA ASP A 69 3.46 -15.43 -1.95
C ASP A 69 3.45 -14.57 -3.22
N TRP A 70 2.66 -13.49 -3.21
CA TRP A 70 2.59 -12.55 -4.30
C TRP A 70 3.89 -11.79 -4.45
N GLN A 71 4.36 -11.13 -3.39
CA GLN A 71 5.48 -10.20 -3.47
C GLN A 71 6.82 -10.92 -3.61
N LEU A 72 6.98 -12.12 -3.03
CA LEU A 72 8.14 -12.98 -3.28
C LEU A 72 8.16 -13.48 -4.74
N HIS A 73 6.99 -13.73 -5.32
CA HIS A 73 6.79 -14.11 -6.73
C HIS A 73 7.69 -15.28 -7.20
N ALA A 74 7.77 -16.33 -6.36
CA ALA A 74 8.58 -17.50 -6.63
C ALA A 74 8.15 -18.24 -7.93
N PRO A 75 9.09 -18.79 -8.72
CA PRO A 75 8.77 -19.55 -9.93
C PRO A 75 8.18 -20.94 -9.61
N LEU A 76 6.85 -21.06 -9.61
CA LEU A 76 6.11 -22.28 -9.25
C LEU A 76 6.02 -23.30 -10.41
N ALA A 77 5.97 -24.59 -10.05
CA ALA A 77 5.82 -25.71 -10.97
C ALA A 77 4.35 -25.92 -11.37
N GLY A 78 4.13 -26.01 -12.69
CA GLY A 78 2.86 -26.41 -13.25
C GLY A 78 1.77 -25.33 -13.20
N ARG A 79 0.78 -25.48 -14.08
CA ARG A 79 -0.28 -24.49 -14.26
C ARG A 79 -1.18 -24.35 -13.03
N LYS A 80 -1.46 -25.47 -12.35
CA LYS A 80 -2.34 -25.50 -11.15
C LYS A 80 -1.81 -24.61 -10.02
N ALA A 81 -0.51 -24.64 -9.71
CA ALA A 81 0.06 -23.82 -8.64
C ALA A 81 0.03 -22.31 -8.99
N LEU A 82 0.32 -21.98 -10.25
CA LEU A 82 0.24 -20.60 -10.75
C LEU A 82 -1.20 -20.05 -10.69
N ASP A 83 -2.18 -20.85 -11.09
CA ASP A 83 -3.59 -20.46 -11.07
C ASP A 83 -4.10 -20.31 -9.62
N ARG A 84 -3.69 -21.19 -8.70
CA ARG A 84 -4.00 -21.02 -7.26
C ARG A 84 -3.44 -19.73 -6.70
N ARG A 85 -2.17 -19.41 -6.97
CA ARG A 85 -1.57 -18.13 -6.52
C ARG A 85 -2.31 -16.94 -7.10
N ARG A 86 -2.68 -16.99 -8.39
CA ARG A 86 -3.47 -15.92 -9.03
C ARG A 86 -4.81 -15.73 -8.34
N LYS A 87 -5.53 -16.81 -8.06
CA LYS A 87 -6.81 -16.75 -7.35
C LYS A 87 -6.65 -16.13 -5.95
N ARG A 88 -5.71 -16.63 -5.15
CA ARG A 88 -5.43 -16.07 -3.81
C ARG A 88 -5.06 -14.58 -3.85
N LYS A 89 -4.31 -14.16 -4.88
CA LYS A 89 -4.00 -12.74 -5.09
C LYS A 89 -5.27 -11.93 -5.38
N MET A 90 -6.15 -12.43 -6.24
CA MET A 90 -7.43 -11.75 -6.52
C MET A 90 -8.25 -11.64 -5.24
N ASP A 91 -8.39 -12.73 -4.47
CA ASP A 91 -9.12 -12.73 -3.20
C ASP A 91 -8.54 -11.70 -2.20
N ALA A 92 -7.22 -11.59 -2.12
CA ALA A 92 -6.54 -10.60 -1.26
C ALA A 92 -6.74 -9.14 -1.74
N VAL A 93 -6.76 -8.91 -3.05
CA VAL A 93 -7.04 -7.58 -3.63
C VAL A 93 -8.49 -7.18 -3.36
N ASP A 94 -9.43 -8.10 -3.56
CA ASP A 94 -10.86 -7.85 -3.35
C ASP A 94 -11.11 -7.54 -1.85
N ALA A 95 -10.51 -8.31 -0.94
CA ALA A 95 -10.60 -8.05 0.50
C ALA A 95 -9.96 -6.70 0.92
N ARG A 96 -8.88 -6.28 0.25
CA ARG A 96 -8.28 -4.95 0.47
C ARG A 96 -9.25 -3.83 0.06
N LEU A 97 -9.97 -3.98 -1.04
CA LEU A 97 -10.97 -2.99 -1.48
C LEU A 97 -12.13 -2.89 -0.49
N VAL A 98 -12.54 -4.01 0.10
CA VAL A 98 -13.54 -4.03 1.19
C VAL A 98 -13.01 -3.27 2.41
N PHE A 99 -11.76 -3.51 2.83
CA PHE A 99 -11.16 -2.79 3.96
C PHE A 99 -11.01 -1.29 3.70
N ILE A 100 -10.61 -0.89 2.48
CA ILE A 100 -10.55 0.52 2.08
C ILE A 100 -11.94 1.15 2.08
N SER A 101 -12.96 0.43 1.58
CA SER A 101 -14.34 0.90 1.60
C SER A 101 -14.80 1.14 3.04
N LEU A 102 -14.54 0.20 3.95
CA LEU A 102 -14.79 0.36 5.40
C LEU A 102 -14.14 1.64 5.95
N CYS A 103 -12.88 1.91 5.62
CA CYS A 103 -12.19 3.11 6.08
C CYS A 103 -12.80 4.42 5.54
N ILE A 104 -13.10 4.48 4.24
CA ILE A 104 -13.71 5.65 3.59
C ILE A 104 -15.15 5.87 4.10
N GLU A 105 -15.90 4.81 4.28
CA GLU A 105 -17.26 4.86 4.81
C GLU A 105 -17.28 5.36 6.26
N THR A 106 -16.29 4.99 7.08
CA THR A 106 -16.19 5.47 8.47
C THR A 106 -15.71 6.92 8.55
N TRP A 107 -14.63 7.29 7.85
CA TRP A 107 -13.97 8.59 8.08
C TRP A 107 -14.24 9.65 7.02
N GLY A 108 -14.72 9.24 5.84
CA GLY A 108 -14.67 10.07 4.64
C GLY A 108 -13.32 9.87 3.93
N TYR A 109 -13.27 10.25 2.67
CA TYR A 109 -12.11 10.07 1.81
C TYR A 109 -10.91 10.90 2.26
N TYR A 110 -11.08 12.21 2.47
CA TYR A 110 -9.95 13.09 2.81
C TYR A 110 -9.34 12.74 4.17
N ASN A 111 -10.19 12.47 5.17
CA ASN A 111 -9.71 12.00 6.48
C ASN A 111 -9.02 10.64 6.38
N PHE A 112 -9.54 9.74 5.55
CA PHE A 112 -8.90 8.46 5.34
C PHE A 112 -7.54 8.62 4.66
N LEU A 113 -7.40 9.47 3.64
CA LEU A 113 -6.12 9.69 2.95
C LEU A 113 -5.07 10.35 3.85
N GLN A 114 -5.50 11.31 4.66
CA GLN A 114 -4.61 12.01 5.58
C GLN A 114 -3.95 11.06 6.58
N ARG A 115 -4.70 10.12 7.14
CA ARG A 115 -4.24 9.19 8.18
C ARG A 115 -2.96 8.39 7.83
N PRO A 116 -2.91 7.59 6.75
CA PRO A 116 -1.72 6.85 6.36
C PRO A 116 -0.62 7.79 5.82
N GLU A 117 -0.96 8.92 5.21
CA GLU A 117 0.03 9.89 4.75
C GLU A 117 0.74 10.61 5.89
N ASP A 118 0.06 10.90 7.00
CA ASP A 118 0.65 11.58 8.16
C ASP A 118 1.36 10.59 9.10
N ALA A 119 1.06 9.30 9.01
CA ALA A 119 1.70 8.27 9.82
C ALA A 119 3.14 7.96 9.39
N VAL A 120 3.57 8.34 8.18
CA VAL A 120 4.87 8.04 7.51
C VAL A 120 5.80 7.13 8.32
N ASP A 121 5.57 5.82 8.25
CA ASP A 121 6.36 4.82 8.99
C ASP A 121 6.59 3.59 8.08
N ASP A 122 7.82 3.09 8.06
CA ASP A 122 8.22 1.87 7.32
C ASP A 122 7.46 0.62 7.81
N LEU A 123 6.85 0.68 9.00
CA LEU A 123 6.07 -0.37 9.65
C LEU A 123 4.55 -0.15 9.57
N LEU A 124 4.09 0.76 8.71
CA LEU A 124 2.67 1.02 8.52
C LEU A 124 1.90 -0.25 8.14
N LEU A 125 0.86 -0.59 8.93
CA LEU A 125 -0.08 -1.68 8.63
C LEU A 125 -1.01 -1.30 7.49
N MET A 126 -0.48 -1.25 6.27
CA MET A 126 -1.26 -1.09 5.06
C MET A 126 -0.57 -1.85 3.94
N TRP A 127 -1.30 -2.78 3.33
CA TRP A 127 -0.80 -3.49 2.16
C TRP A 127 -1.25 -2.77 0.87
N TRP A 128 -0.30 -2.09 0.24
CA TRP A 128 -0.51 -1.34 -1.00
C TRP A 128 -0.71 -2.22 -2.25
N GLY A 129 -0.69 -3.55 -2.11
CA GLY A 129 -0.74 -4.49 -3.23
C GLY A 129 0.63 -4.87 -3.79
N GLY A 130 1.70 -4.36 -3.17
CA GLY A 130 3.08 -4.52 -3.63
C GLY A 130 3.32 -3.90 -5.00
N GLN A 131 4.22 -4.52 -5.77
CA GLN A 131 4.53 -4.11 -7.14
C GLN A 131 3.44 -4.59 -8.13
N PRO A 132 2.97 -3.72 -9.03
CA PRO A 132 1.96 -4.08 -10.03
C PRO A 132 2.47 -5.10 -11.05
N GLY A 133 1.54 -5.81 -11.69
CA GLY A 133 1.87 -6.76 -12.76
C GLY A 133 2.15 -6.09 -14.10
N LYS A 134 3.02 -6.70 -14.92
CA LYS A 134 3.40 -6.22 -16.27
C LYS A 134 2.23 -6.03 -17.24
N ASN A 135 1.13 -6.77 -17.05
CA ASN A 135 0.02 -6.86 -18.01
C ASN A 135 -1.27 -6.17 -17.50
N GLN A 136 -1.15 -5.23 -16.57
CA GLN A 136 -2.32 -4.46 -16.14
C GLN A 136 -2.61 -3.37 -17.19
N PRO A 137 -3.89 -2.97 -17.37
CA PRO A 137 -4.25 -1.89 -18.28
C PRO A 137 -3.39 -0.68 -17.92
N GLN A 138 -2.61 -0.19 -18.88
CA GLN A 138 -1.66 0.89 -18.66
C GLN A 138 -2.44 2.18 -18.35
N GLY A 139 -2.74 2.42 -17.08
CA GLY A 139 -2.99 3.77 -16.61
C GLY A 139 -1.70 4.57 -16.75
N THR A 140 -1.77 5.78 -17.29
CA THR A 140 -0.63 6.68 -17.54
C THR A 140 0.12 7.16 -16.29
N TYR A 141 -0.25 6.66 -15.10
CA TYR A 141 0.10 7.27 -13.81
C TYR A 141 1.06 6.45 -12.94
N TYR A 142 1.24 5.14 -13.16
CA TYR A 142 2.22 4.38 -12.37
C TYR A 142 3.61 4.44 -13.00
N ILE A 143 4.50 5.15 -12.34
CA ILE A 143 5.91 5.26 -12.69
C ILE A 143 6.70 4.52 -11.61
N GLY A 144 6.66 3.20 -11.63
CA GLY A 144 7.38 2.37 -10.67
C GLY A 144 7.71 0.97 -11.19
N PRO A 145 8.44 0.17 -10.41
CA PRO A 145 8.84 -1.17 -10.80
C PRO A 145 7.66 -2.16 -10.79
N VAL A 146 7.48 -2.87 -11.90
CA VAL A 146 6.55 -3.98 -12.00
C VAL A 146 7.12 -5.26 -11.39
N ILE A 147 6.26 -6.10 -10.83
CA ILE A 147 6.68 -7.35 -10.22
C ILE A 147 7.25 -8.31 -11.26
N GLU A 148 8.34 -8.98 -10.90
CA GLU A 148 9.01 -9.98 -11.73
C GLU A 148 9.15 -11.28 -10.97
N SER A 149 9.23 -12.42 -11.67
CA SER A 149 9.58 -13.67 -11.01
C SER A 149 11.03 -13.61 -10.53
N LEU A 150 11.35 -14.30 -9.43
CA LEU A 150 12.72 -14.36 -8.90
C LEU A 150 13.75 -14.78 -9.95
N ALA A 151 13.38 -15.69 -10.87
CA ALA A 151 14.25 -16.11 -11.96
C ALA A 151 14.54 -14.98 -12.98
N VAL A 152 13.53 -14.18 -13.32
CA VAL A 152 13.70 -13.02 -14.21
C VAL A 152 14.50 -11.93 -13.52
N LEU A 153 14.16 -11.61 -12.27
CA LEU A 153 14.85 -10.58 -11.48
C LEU A 153 16.33 -10.94 -11.33
N ARG A 154 16.66 -12.17 -10.92
CA ARG A 154 18.05 -12.62 -10.75
C ARG A 154 18.87 -12.48 -12.03
N ARG A 155 18.29 -12.81 -13.18
CA ARG A 155 18.99 -12.73 -14.47
C ARG A 155 19.21 -11.28 -14.91
N ARG A 156 18.19 -10.42 -14.73
CA ARG A 156 18.24 -9.01 -15.15
C ARG A 156 19.11 -8.17 -14.22
N ASP A 157 18.96 -8.39 -12.92
CA ASP A 157 19.53 -7.57 -11.86
C ASP A 157 19.87 -8.45 -10.63
N PRO A 158 21.05 -9.09 -10.65
CA PRO A 158 21.50 -9.94 -9.54
C PRO A 158 21.62 -9.19 -8.21
N ALA A 159 21.92 -7.89 -8.23
CA ALA A 159 22.04 -7.07 -7.03
C ALA A 159 20.67 -6.83 -6.39
N ALA A 160 19.67 -6.42 -7.17
CA ALA A 160 18.29 -6.26 -6.68
C ALA A 160 17.70 -7.60 -6.21
N TYR A 161 18.00 -8.70 -6.89
CA TYR A 161 17.63 -10.04 -6.41
C TYR A 161 18.24 -10.34 -5.04
N SER A 162 19.55 -10.12 -4.88
CA SER A 162 20.26 -10.42 -3.65
C SER A 162 19.77 -9.56 -2.48
N ALA A 163 19.51 -8.27 -2.74
CA ALA A 163 18.89 -7.37 -1.77
C ALA A 163 17.49 -7.85 -1.36
N LYS A 164 16.65 -8.24 -2.34
CA LYS A 164 15.30 -8.77 -2.06
C LYS A 164 15.35 -10.02 -1.19
N MET A 165 16.24 -10.97 -1.47
CA MET A 165 16.38 -12.18 -0.64
C MET A 165 16.94 -11.88 0.74
N LYS A 166 17.94 -10.98 0.85
CA LYS A 166 18.54 -10.58 2.13
C LYS A 166 17.50 -9.98 3.09
N HIS A 167 16.64 -9.10 2.57
CA HIS A 167 15.67 -8.34 3.35
C HIS A 167 14.26 -8.95 3.33
N ALA A 168 14.07 -10.14 2.76
CA ALA A 168 12.73 -10.71 2.57
C ALA A 168 11.94 -10.89 3.88
N LEU A 169 12.62 -11.28 4.97
CA LEU A 169 12.00 -11.50 6.27
C LEU A 169 11.90 -10.24 7.14
N GLU A 170 12.47 -9.11 6.69
CA GLU A 170 12.32 -7.86 7.40
C GLU A 170 10.91 -7.29 7.16
N PRO A 171 10.29 -6.69 8.18
CA PRO A 171 8.93 -6.16 8.07
C PRO A 171 8.77 -5.24 6.85
N PHE A 172 7.76 -5.54 6.02
CA PHE A 172 7.31 -4.77 4.86
C PHE A 172 8.34 -4.51 3.75
N ARG A 173 9.59 -4.98 3.89
CA ARG A 173 10.67 -4.74 2.92
C ARG A 173 10.41 -5.36 1.55
N LEU A 174 9.63 -6.44 1.50
CA LEU A 174 9.22 -7.06 0.26
C LEU A 174 8.42 -6.11 -0.63
N ASP A 175 7.62 -5.21 -0.04
CA ASP A 175 6.72 -4.31 -0.76
C ASP A 175 7.42 -3.06 -1.31
N ARG A 176 8.72 -2.89 -1.08
CA ARG A 176 9.50 -1.77 -1.63
C ARG A 176 9.31 -1.66 -3.14
N GLY A 177 9.02 -0.45 -3.60
CA GLY A 177 8.68 -0.15 -4.99
C GLY A 177 7.20 -0.35 -5.36
N GLY A 178 6.34 -0.69 -4.39
CA GLY A 178 4.89 -0.61 -4.54
C GLY A 178 4.36 0.83 -4.55
N PHE A 179 3.04 0.99 -4.50
CA PHE A 179 2.42 2.31 -4.37
C PHE A 179 2.77 2.96 -3.03
N THR A 180 2.95 4.28 -3.05
CA THR A 180 3.18 5.10 -1.85
C THR A 180 2.00 6.01 -1.52
N ARG A 181 0.99 6.05 -2.40
CA ARG A 181 -0.21 6.89 -2.28
C ARG A 181 -1.46 6.08 -2.60
N MET A 182 -2.50 6.28 -1.79
CA MET A 182 -3.77 5.58 -1.92
C MET A 182 -4.54 5.98 -3.16
N THR A 183 -4.58 7.27 -3.47
CA THR A 183 -5.24 7.76 -4.69
C THR A 183 -4.61 7.15 -5.94
N ASP A 184 -3.28 7.10 -6.03
CA ASP A 184 -2.58 6.51 -7.18
C ASP A 184 -2.89 5.02 -7.31
N MET A 185 -2.89 4.28 -6.19
CA MET A 185 -3.25 2.87 -6.18
C MET A 185 -4.69 2.65 -6.64
N LEU A 186 -5.63 3.43 -6.14
CA LEU A 186 -7.05 3.31 -6.47
C LEU A 186 -7.33 3.65 -7.94
N LEU A 187 -6.73 4.71 -8.47
CA LEU A 187 -6.84 5.07 -9.88
C LEU A 187 -6.21 4.01 -10.78
N TRP A 188 -4.99 3.58 -10.46
CA TRP A 188 -4.26 2.65 -11.31
C TRP A 188 -4.91 1.27 -11.36
N THR A 189 -5.51 0.83 -10.25
CA THR A 189 -6.21 -0.47 -10.21
C THR A 189 -7.64 -0.42 -10.77
N GLY A 190 -8.12 0.74 -11.19
CA GLY A 190 -9.51 0.94 -11.62
C GLY A 190 -10.51 0.88 -10.47
N ALA A 191 -10.05 0.96 -9.22
CA ALA A 191 -10.90 0.80 -8.06
C ALA A 191 -11.89 1.96 -7.84
N LEU A 192 -11.70 3.09 -8.54
CA LEU A 192 -12.62 4.24 -8.56
C LEU A 192 -13.57 4.23 -9.76
N ASP A 193 -13.44 3.28 -10.69
CA ASP A 193 -14.31 3.18 -11.85
C ASP A 193 -15.72 2.79 -11.42
N VAL A 194 -16.69 3.68 -11.64
CA VAL A 194 -18.11 3.49 -11.26
C VAL A 194 -18.81 2.37 -12.03
N ASP A 195 -18.28 2.02 -13.20
CA ASP A 195 -18.82 1.00 -14.10
C ASP A 195 -18.09 -0.35 -13.97
N ALA A 196 -16.99 -0.40 -13.22
CA ALA A 196 -16.32 -1.65 -12.91
C ALA A 196 -17.24 -2.58 -12.09
N ARG A 197 -17.00 -3.89 -12.23
CA ARG A 197 -17.72 -4.91 -11.45
C ARG A 197 -17.55 -4.64 -9.96
N PRO A 198 -18.58 -4.83 -9.12
CA PRO A 198 -18.51 -4.52 -7.69
C PRO A 198 -17.31 -5.15 -6.97
N GLU A 199 -16.88 -6.36 -7.36
CA GLU A 199 -15.74 -7.05 -6.73
C GLU A 199 -14.37 -6.47 -7.13
N LYS A 200 -14.33 -5.53 -8.08
CA LYS A 200 -13.10 -4.92 -8.62
C LYS A 200 -12.93 -3.45 -8.26
N ARG A 201 -13.86 -2.89 -7.49
CA ARG A 201 -13.87 -1.49 -7.07
C ARG A 201 -14.28 -1.34 -5.62
N ILE A 202 -14.11 -0.15 -5.07
CA ILE A 202 -14.68 0.18 -3.76
C ILE A 202 -16.21 0.30 -3.85
N SER A 203 -16.88 0.18 -2.71
CA SER A 203 -18.34 0.17 -2.62
C SER A 203 -18.96 1.46 -3.18
N ASP A 204 -20.22 1.41 -3.60
CA ASP A 204 -20.98 2.61 -4.00
C ASP A 204 -21.05 3.64 -2.85
N ARG A 205 -21.13 3.14 -1.61
CA ARG A 205 -21.15 3.99 -0.42
C ARG A 205 -19.81 4.70 -0.21
N ALA A 206 -18.69 4.03 -0.44
CA ALA A 206 -17.37 4.63 -0.42
C ALA A 206 -17.21 5.64 -1.56
N LEU A 207 -17.61 5.31 -2.79
CA LEU A 207 -17.62 6.25 -3.93
C LEU A 207 -18.47 7.49 -3.63
N ALA A 208 -19.63 7.33 -3.00
CA ALA A 208 -20.49 8.44 -2.59
C ALA A 208 -19.84 9.30 -1.50
N ARG A 209 -19.12 8.70 -0.54
CA ARG A 209 -18.32 9.43 0.47
C ARG A 209 -17.15 10.20 -0.17
N ILE A 210 -16.52 9.67 -1.23
CA ILE A 210 -15.54 10.39 -2.03
C ILE A 210 -16.18 11.60 -2.70
N LEU A 211 -17.32 11.39 -3.38
CA LEU A 211 -18.05 12.48 -4.05
C LEU A 211 -18.49 13.55 -3.05
N HIS A 212 -18.91 13.15 -1.85
CA HIS A 212 -19.26 14.05 -0.76
C HIS A 212 -18.08 14.97 -0.37
N ASP A 213 -16.90 14.40 -0.15
CA ASP A 213 -15.70 15.18 0.19
C ASP A 213 -15.27 16.09 -0.97
N ILE A 214 -15.37 15.65 -2.23
CA ILE A 214 -15.10 16.48 -3.42
C ILE A 214 -16.03 17.71 -3.48
N ASN A 215 -17.30 17.53 -3.14
CA ASN A 215 -18.30 18.60 -3.15
C ASN A 215 -18.25 19.47 -1.87
N SER A 216 -17.46 19.07 -0.88
CA SER A 216 -17.34 19.80 0.38
C SER A 216 -16.41 21.01 0.24
N LYS A 217 -16.48 21.95 1.20
CA LYS A 217 -15.54 23.08 1.31
C LYS A 217 -14.23 22.70 2.04
N ARG A 218 -13.96 21.42 2.23
CA ARG A 218 -12.80 20.97 2.99
C ARG A 218 -11.55 21.11 2.14
N ASP A 219 -10.47 21.57 2.76
CA ASP A 219 -9.17 21.63 2.11
C ASP A 219 -8.69 20.22 1.76
N ALA A 220 -8.27 20.05 0.51
CA ALA A 220 -7.75 18.80 -0.02
C ALA A 220 -6.30 19.01 -0.49
N ARG A 221 -5.42 18.04 -0.23
CA ARG A 221 -4.09 18.03 -0.84
C ARG A 221 -4.22 17.82 -2.35
N ALA A 222 -3.38 18.50 -3.13
CA ALA A 222 -3.49 18.53 -4.60
C ALA A 222 -3.48 17.14 -5.26
N HIS A 223 -2.84 16.13 -4.65
CA HIS A 223 -2.77 14.76 -5.18
C HIS A 223 -3.92 13.84 -4.73
N TRP A 224 -4.83 14.30 -3.86
CA TRP A 224 -5.94 13.47 -3.38
C TRP A 224 -7.05 13.32 -4.42
N VAL A 225 -7.23 14.31 -5.28
CA VAL A 225 -8.26 14.35 -6.31
C VAL A 225 -7.61 14.76 -7.63
N GLY A 226 -7.94 14.06 -8.70
CA GLY A 226 -7.46 14.39 -10.04
C GLY A 226 -8.37 15.38 -10.76
N ASP A 227 -8.21 15.46 -12.08
CA ASP A 227 -8.98 16.38 -12.93
C ASP A 227 -10.47 16.01 -12.95
N LEU A 228 -11.31 16.88 -12.35
CA LEU A 228 -12.76 16.71 -12.26
C LEU A 228 -13.49 16.90 -13.59
N THR A 229 -12.79 17.28 -14.66
CA THR A 229 -13.37 17.52 -15.99
C THR A 229 -13.13 16.38 -16.98
N LYS A 230 -12.40 15.32 -16.60
CA LYS A 230 -12.15 14.16 -17.47
C LYS A 230 -11.92 12.87 -16.69
N GLY A 231 -11.96 11.74 -17.41
CA GLY A 231 -11.57 10.43 -16.90
C GLY A 231 -12.41 9.96 -15.71
N THR A 232 -11.78 9.18 -14.83
CA THR A 232 -12.43 8.50 -13.69
C THR A 232 -13.14 9.47 -12.74
N TRP A 233 -12.58 10.66 -12.50
CA TRP A 233 -13.18 11.65 -11.61
C TRP A 233 -14.42 12.31 -12.22
N LEU A 234 -14.41 12.63 -13.52
CA LEU A 234 -15.61 13.08 -14.22
C LEU A 234 -16.70 12.00 -14.22
N ALA A 235 -16.33 10.74 -14.50
CA ALA A 235 -17.26 9.62 -14.49
C ALA A 235 -17.91 9.44 -13.10
N LEU A 236 -17.12 9.56 -12.03
CA LEU A 236 -17.62 9.57 -10.65
C LEU A 236 -18.63 10.70 -10.41
N ARG A 237 -18.28 11.93 -10.82
CA ARG A 237 -19.15 13.10 -10.66
C ARG A 237 -20.46 12.98 -11.42
N ASN A 238 -20.46 12.35 -12.59
CA ASN A 238 -21.62 12.25 -13.47
C ASN A 238 -22.44 10.96 -13.28
N CYS A 239 -22.05 10.08 -12.34
CA CYS A 239 -22.78 8.84 -12.12
C CYS A 239 -24.04 9.09 -11.27
N ASP A 240 -25.22 9.07 -11.92
CA ASP A 240 -26.53 9.27 -11.27
C ASP A 240 -26.74 8.40 -10.03
N ARG A 241 -26.28 7.14 -10.07
CA ARG A 241 -26.40 6.19 -8.94
C ARG A 241 -25.60 6.69 -7.74
N ILE A 242 -24.36 7.13 -7.96
CA ILE A 242 -23.48 7.62 -6.90
C ILE A 242 -23.94 8.99 -6.39
N GLN A 243 -24.43 9.88 -7.27
CA GLN A 243 -25.01 11.15 -6.85
C GLN A 243 -26.22 10.97 -5.92
N LYS A 244 -27.11 10.03 -6.22
CA LYS A 244 -28.27 9.73 -5.35
C LYS A 244 -27.84 9.21 -3.98
N GLU A 245 -26.84 8.32 -3.94
CA GLU A 245 -26.31 7.81 -2.68
C GLU A 245 -25.55 8.92 -1.90
N GLU A 246 -24.80 9.79 -2.58
CA GLU A 246 -24.14 10.94 -1.96
C GLU A 246 -25.17 11.90 -1.34
N ALA A 247 -26.25 12.24 -2.05
CA ALA A 247 -27.28 13.13 -1.53
C ALA A 247 -27.94 12.58 -0.26
N LYS A 248 -28.17 11.25 -0.23
CA LYS A 248 -28.67 10.54 0.96
C LYS A 248 -27.67 10.61 2.11
N ILE A 249 -26.41 10.24 1.86
CA ILE A 249 -25.33 10.26 2.85
C ILE A 249 -25.11 11.68 3.39
N SER A 250 -25.09 12.69 2.51
CA SER A 250 -24.95 14.10 2.85
C SER A 250 -26.07 14.58 3.79
N LYS A 251 -27.31 14.16 3.54
CA LYS A 251 -28.43 14.40 4.47
C LYS A 251 -28.21 13.70 5.80
N GLU A 252 -27.86 12.41 5.80
CA GLU A 252 -27.63 11.64 7.03
C GLU A 252 -26.50 12.22 7.88
N LEU A 253 -25.42 12.73 7.27
CA LEU A 253 -24.32 13.37 7.99
C LEU A 253 -24.73 14.70 8.60
N ARG A 254 -25.47 15.53 7.84
CA ARG A 254 -25.99 16.82 8.36
C ARG A 254 -26.95 16.62 9.52
N ASP A 255 -27.75 15.56 9.47
CA ASP A 255 -28.73 15.22 10.49
C ASP A 255 -28.12 14.42 11.67
N ASP A 256 -26.81 14.14 11.65
CA ASP A 256 -26.10 13.27 12.61
C ASP A 256 -26.73 11.86 12.76
N LYS A 257 -27.23 11.33 11.64
CA LYS A 257 -27.90 10.01 11.54
C LYS A 257 -27.11 8.99 10.73
N TYR A 258 -25.95 9.38 10.21
CA TYR A 258 -25.13 8.49 9.41
C TYR A 258 -24.58 7.35 10.27
N LYS A 259 -24.95 6.11 9.92
CA LYS A 259 -24.51 4.91 10.64
C LYS A 259 -23.21 4.39 10.06
N PHE A 260 -22.16 4.24 10.86
CA PHE A 260 -20.94 3.60 10.36
C PHE A 260 -21.18 2.18 9.85
N PRO A 261 -20.38 1.70 8.89
CA PRO A 261 -20.41 0.30 8.46
C PRO A 261 -20.21 -0.64 9.64
N GLU A 262 -21.01 -1.71 9.68
CA GLU A 262 -20.92 -2.72 10.72
C GLU A 262 -19.83 -3.75 10.39
N VAL A 263 -19.07 -4.14 11.40
CA VAL A 263 -18.13 -5.27 11.35
C VAL A 263 -18.57 -6.25 12.44
N PRO A 264 -18.71 -7.55 12.14
CA PRO A 264 -19.08 -8.53 13.16
C PRO A 264 -18.15 -8.42 14.38
N PRO A 265 -18.68 -8.50 15.61
CA PRO A 265 -17.85 -8.44 16.81
C PRO A 265 -16.73 -9.48 16.77
N PHE A 266 -15.61 -9.16 17.41
CA PHE A 266 -14.48 -10.08 17.54
C PHE A 266 -14.86 -11.31 18.37
N ASP A 267 -14.61 -12.51 17.85
CA ASP A 267 -14.67 -13.75 18.62
C ASP A 267 -13.25 -14.10 19.12
N PRO A 268 -13.03 -14.18 20.45
CA PRO A 268 -11.73 -14.58 21.02
C PRO A 268 -11.17 -15.91 20.49
N LYS A 269 -12.01 -16.80 19.95
CA LYS A 269 -11.57 -18.04 19.30
C LYS A 269 -10.77 -17.77 18.02
N GLU A 270 -11.01 -16.66 17.32
CA GLU A 270 -10.29 -16.30 16.10
C GLU A 270 -8.79 -16.12 16.39
N ALA A 271 -8.43 -15.55 17.55
CA ALA A 271 -7.03 -15.35 17.93
C ALA A 271 -6.27 -16.65 18.21
N LYS A 272 -6.97 -17.80 18.29
CA LYS A 272 -6.34 -19.12 18.46
C LYS A 272 -5.94 -19.76 17.12
N ALA A 273 -6.29 -19.13 15.99
CA ALA A 273 -5.90 -19.63 14.68
C ALA A 273 -4.35 -19.66 14.56
N PRO A 274 -3.76 -20.73 13.98
CA PRO A 274 -2.32 -20.80 13.79
C PRO A 274 -1.80 -19.60 13.00
N GLY A 275 -0.71 -19.00 13.49
CA GLY A 275 -0.11 -17.82 12.88
C GLY A 275 -0.97 -16.57 13.00
N TYR A 276 -1.91 -16.49 13.96
CA TYR A 276 -2.61 -15.25 14.29
C TYR A 276 -2.00 -14.62 15.54
N THR A 277 -1.79 -13.31 15.51
CA THR A 277 -1.36 -12.55 16.66
C THR A 277 -2.59 -12.03 17.41
N PRO A 278 -2.69 -12.14 18.74
CA PRO A 278 -3.79 -11.56 19.51
C PRO A 278 -3.96 -10.05 19.25
N THR A 279 -5.18 -9.55 19.32
CA THR A 279 -5.47 -8.10 19.19
C THR A 279 -4.91 -7.30 20.37
N LEU A 280 -4.96 -7.87 21.57
CA LEU A 280 -4.47 -7.28 22.81
C LEU A 280 -3.35 -8.13 23.42
N THR A 281 -2.46 -7.48 24.16
CA THR A 281 -1.46 -8.11 25.03
C THR A 281 -2.13 -8.66 26.29
N SER A 282 -1.39 -9.44 27.09
CA SER A 282 -1.87 -9.89 28.40
C SER A 282 -2.19 -8.74 29.37
N GLN A 283 -1.63 -7.56 29.14
CA GLN A 283 -1.87 -6.33 29.91
C GLN A 283 -3.04 -5.48 29.35
N GLY A 284 -3.76 -5.98 28.34
CA GLY A 284 -4.91 -5.30 27.76
C GLY A 284 -4.58 -4.20 26.74
N SER A 285 -3.29 -3.86 26.52
CA SER A 285 -2.88 -2.93 25.47
C SER A 285 -2.93 -3.56 24.09
N TYR A 286 -3.23 -2.80 23.03
CA TYR A 286 -3.20 -3.29 21.65
C TYR A 286 -1.80 -3.80 21.24
N THR A 287 -1.76 -4.90 20.50
CA THR A 287 -0.49 -5.49 20.02
C THR A 287 0.10 -4.75 18.83
N ALA A 288 -0.75 -4.18 17.98
CA ALA A 288 -0.36 -3.20 16.97
C ALA A 288 -0.31 -1.81 17.61
N ILE A 289 0.69 -1.02 17.24
CA ILE A 289 1.03 0.24 17.91
C ILE A 289 0.29 1.38 17.20
N TRP A 290 -0.70 1.95 17.87
CA TRP A 290 -1.11 3.35 17.60
C TRP A 290 -0.10 4.29 18.29
N LYS A 291 -0.01 5.57 17.87
CA LYS A 291 0.92 6.60 18.39
C LYS A 291 1.40 6.24 19.79
N SER A 292 2.71 6.08 19.94
CA SER A 292 3.34 5.71 21.21
C SER A 292 2.58 6.35 22.36
N ASN A 293 2.25 5.59 23.40
CA ASN A 293 1.96 6.19 24.69
C ASN A 293 3.20 7.02 25.06
N SER A 294 3.31 8.25 24.57
CA SER A 294 4.01 9.32 25.25
C SER A 294 3.07 9.70 26.39
N GLY A 295 3.04 8.84 27.40
CA GLY A 295 2.75 9.33 28.73
C GLY A 295 3.87 10.31 29.04
N ASN A 296 3.47 11.53 29.41
CA ASN A 296 4.30 12.43 30.17
C ASN A 296 5.07 11.64 31.23
N ASP A 297 6.39 11.66 31.13
CA ASP A 297 7.26 11.79 32.29
C ASP A 297 8.11 13.02 31.96
N ASP A 298 7.48 14.19 32.03
CA ASP A 298 8.17 15.43 32.38
C ASP A 298 8.53 15.29 33.87
N ASP A 299 9.51 14.44 34.18
CA ASP A 299 10.29 14.58 35.41
C ASP A 299 11.56 15.31 35.00
N GLU A 300 11.45 16.64 35.01
CA GLU A 300 12.59 17.54 35.19
C GLU A 300 13.27 17.13 36.51
N GLU A 301 14.25 16.23 36.44
CA GLU A 301 15.31 16.23 37.46
C GLU A 301 16.29 17.33 37.07
N GLU A 302 16.10 18.49 37.71
CA GLU A 302 17.14 19.49 37.93
C GLU A 302 18.34 18.79 38.59
N ASP A 303 19.34 18.41 37.80
CA ASP A 303 20.70 18.22 38.31
C ASP A 303 21.50 19.48 37.97
N ASP A 304 21.53 20.37 38.96
CA ASP A 304 22.55 21.39 39.14
C ASP A 304 23.92 20.71 39.34
N GLU A 305 24.77 20.70 38.32
CA GLU A 305 26.22 20.73 38.55
C GLU A 305 26.88 21.77 37.63
N GLU A 306 27.25 22.90 38.25
CA GLU A 306 28.33 23.77 37.81
C GLU A 306 29.66 22.99 37.89
N ASP A 307 30.41 22.87 36.79
CA ASP A 307 31.88 23.02 36.73
C ASP A 307 32.30 22.94 35.24
N ASP A 308 32.78 24.04 34.66
CA ASP A 308 34.18 24.44 34.47
C ASP A 308 34.70 24.26 33.04
N GLY A 309 34.98 25.41 32.45
CA GLY A 309 35.32 25.57 31.05
C GLY A 309 36.62 24.91 30.63
N ARG A 310 36.67 24.57 29.35
CA ARG A 310 37.83 24.82 28.49
C ARG A 310 37.40 24.81 27.04
N GLY A 311 37.65 25.93 26.38
CA GLY A 311 37.37 26.12 24.97
C GLY A 311 38.25 25.27 24.08
N SER A 312 37.76 25.04 22.86
CA SER A 312 38.55 25.22 21.65
C SER A 312 37.57 25.39 20.49
N GLU A 313 37.67 26.55 19.86
CA GLU A 313 37.16 26.83 18.53
C GLU A 313 37.94 25.96 17.54
N GLU A 314 37.28 25.18 16.70
CA GLU A 314 37.74 24.89 15.34
C GLU A 314 36.51 24.79 14.42
N ASP A 315 36.31 25.90 13.72
CA ASP A 315 35.61 26.05 12.46
C ASP A 315 36.35 25.25 11.38
N ASP A 316 35.68 24.33 10.70
CA ASP A 316 36.07 24.02 9.32
C ASP A 316 34.84 23.64 8.50
N SER A 317 34.46 24.60 7.68
CA SER A 317 33.33 24.61 6.77
C SER A 317 33.84 24.37 5.35
N GLU A 318 33.87 23.11 4.89
CA GLU A 318 34.11 22.80 3.48
C GLU A 318 32.80 22.51 2.74
N GLU A 319 32.33 23.56 2.09
CA GLU A 319 31.26 23.61 1.09
C GLU A 319 31.73 22.94 -0.23
N GLU A 320 31.35 21.68 -0.46
CA GLU A 320 31.67 20.98 -1.71
C GLU A 320 30.68 21.39 -2.83
N LYS A 321 31.18 22.19 -3.78
CA LYS A 321 30.44 22.69 -4.96
C LYS A 321 29.96 21.57 -5.91
N PRO A 322 28.80 21.75 -6.57
CA PRO A 322 28.27 20.77 -7.53
C PRO A 322 29.03 20.76 -8.88
N PRO A 323 29.03 19.62 -9.60
CA PRO A 323 29.73 19.50 -10.89
C PRO A 323 29.00 20.19 -12.04
N PRO A 324 29.72 20.59 -13.11
CA PRO A 324 29.17 21.39 -14.21
C PRO A 324 28.25 20.59 -15.15
N PRO A 325 27.31 21.26 -15.86
CA PRO A 325 26.26 20.63 -16.65
C PRO A 325 26.78 19.99 -17.94
N LYS A 326 26.32 18.77 -18.24
CA LYS A 326 26.57 18.09 -19.51
C LYS A 326 25.62 18.59 -20.60
N LYS A 327 26.21 18.94 -21.73
CA LYS A 327 25.64 19.54 -22.94
C LYS A 327 24.45 18.77 -23.53
N ALA A 328 23.46 19.54 -23.99
CA ALA A 328 22.30 19.09 -24.76
C ALA A 328 22.70 18.49 -26.12
N LYS A 329 21.99 17.43 -26.52
CA LYS A 329 22.04 16.87 -27.88
C LYS A 329 21.15 17.72 -28.82
N PRO A 330 21.56 17.95 -30.07
CA PRO A 330 20.84 18.83 -30.98
C PRO A 330 19.56 18.19 -31.51
N SER A 331 18.54 19.04 -31.59
CA SER A 331 17.25 18.85 -32.26
C SER A 331 17.43 18.57 -33.75
N ARG A 332 16.74 17.53 -34.25
CA ARG A 332 16.55 17.33 -35.69
C ARG A 332 15.41 18.23 -36.16
N SER A 333 15.76 19.24 -36.96
CA SER A 333 14.81 20.04 -37.71
C SER A 333 14.20 19.25 -38.86
N SER A 334 12.90 19.49 -39.03
CA SER A 334 12.07 19.21 -40.19
C SER A 334 12.62 19.84 -41.46
N SER A 335 12.52 19.10 -42.57
CA SER A 335 12.54 19.67 -43.92
C SER A 335 11.39 19.06 -44.69
N ASP A 336 10.36 19.89 -44.88
CA ASP A 336 9.35 19.75 -45.92
C ASP A 336 10.01 19.63 -47.29
N SER A 337 9.48 18.76 -48.14
CA SER A 337 9.61 18.92 -49.58
C SER A 337 8.27 18.59 -50.22
N SER A 338 7.62 19.65 -50.70
CA SER A 338 6.44 19.66 -51.52
C SER A 338 6.69 18.98 -52.88
N GLY A 339 5.66 18.36 -53.43
CA GLY A 339 5.68 17.77 -54.77
C GLY A 339 4.30 17.26 -55.15
N ASP A 340 3.48 18.15 -55.69
CA ASP A 340 2.15 17.91 -56.25
C ASP A 340 2.16 16.85 -57.38
N GLY A 341 1.05 16.11 -57.50
CA GLY A 341 0.86 15.14 -58.57
C GLY A 341 -0.52 14.49 -58.55
N ASN A 342 -1.56 15.28 -58.81
CA ASN A 342 -2.94 14.89 -59.05
C ASN A 342 -3.04 13.90 -60.25
N THR A 343 -3.83 12.81 -60.13
CA THR A 343 -4.92 12.38 -61.04
C THR A 343 -5.20 10.86 -60.98
N ALA A 344 -6.44 10.54 -60.60
CA ALA A 344 -7.38 9.56 -61.18
C ALA A 344 -6.88 8.19 -61.70
N THR A 345 -7.51 7.10 -61.22
CA THR A 345 -8.49 6.25 -61.96
C THR A 345 -8.46 4.80 -61.46
N LEU A 346 -9.66 4.26 -61.21
CA LEU A 346 -10.11 2.89 -60.90
C LEU A 346 -9.96 2.37 -59.46
#